data_AF-A0A351CXW3-F1
#
_entry.id   AF-A0A351CXW3-F1
#
_cell.length_a   1.000
_cell.length_b   1.000
_cell.length_c   1.000
_cell.angle_alpha   90.00
_cell.angle_beta   90.00
_cell.angle_gamma   90.00
#
_symmetry.space_group_name_H-M   'P 1'
#
loop_
_entity.id
_entity.type
_entity.pdbx_description
1 polymer ?
#
loop_
_entity_poly.entity_id
_entity_poly.type
_entity_poly.pdbx_seq_one_letter_code
_entity_poly.pdbx_strand_id
1 'polypeptide(L)'
;MVIDGGSIDGTVEILNSAETSVSHLVSESDDGIYDAMNKGLRLATGDVVGLLNADDVFAHDRVLTQVQLALQPENVDGCYADLVYVDRKSGDDLLRYWRSNEYDKGSARYGWMPPHPTIYLKKSSLGRIGRYRTTSRFGVLRATF
;
A
#
# COMPACT_ATOMS: atom_id res chain seq x y z
N MET A 1 -5.03 4.17 -9.36
CA MET A 1 -4.58 3.06 -10.22
C MET A 1 -4.96 1.75 -9.54
N VAL A 2 -5.41 0.78 -10.32
CA VAL A 2 -5.78 -0.56 -9.87
C VAL A 2 -5.02 -1.58 -10.70
N ILE A 3 -4.45 -2.59 -10.05
CA ILE A 3 -3.85 -3.77 -10.69
C ILE A 3 -4.72 -4.96 -10.28
N ASP A 4 -5.47 -5.49 -11.22
CA ASP A 4 -6.33 -6.64 -11.07
C ASP A 4 -5.62 -7.90 -11.59
N GLY A 5 -5.63 -8.97 -10.79
CA GLY A 5 -4.92 -10.21 -11.09
C GLY A 5 -5.61 -11.15 -12.07
N GLY A 6 -6.48 -10.61 -12.94
CA GLY A 6 -7.30 -11.38 -13.89
C GLY A 6 -8.56 -11.94 -13.25
N SER A 7 -9.31 -11.10 -12.52
CA SER A 7 -10.55 -11.50 -11.86
C SER A 7 -11.62 -11.95 -12.87
N ILE A 8 -12.40 -12.96 -12.51
CA ILE A 8 -13.47 -13.55 -13.34
C ILE A 8 -14.88 -13.38 -12.75
N ASP A 9 -15.00 -12.62 -11.68
CA ASP A 9 -16.21 -12.47 -10.85
C ASP A 9 -17.00 -11.19 -11.14
N GLY A 10 -16.68 -10.47 -12.22
CA GLY A 10 -17.29 -9.19 -12.57
C GLY A 10 -16.53 -7.95 -12.07
N THR A 11 -15.39 -8.13 -11.39
CA THR A 11 -14.59 -7.01 -10.84
C THR A 11 -14.17 -6.01 -11.91
N VAL A 12 -13.75 -6.48 -13.09
CA VAL A 12 -13.28 -5.61 -14.18
C VAL A 12 -14.41 -4.76 -14.75
N GLU A 13 -15.61 -5.32 -14.90
CA GLU A 13 -16.81 -4.62 -15.35
C GLU A 13 -17.21 -3.51 -14.37
N ILE A 14 -17.14 -3.78 -13.07
CA ILE A 14 -17.39 -2.78 -12.03
C ILE A 14 -16.36 -1.65 -12.12
N LEU A 15 -15.07 -1.97 -12.24
CA LEU A 15 -14.00 -0.98 -12.33
C LEU A 15 -14.12 -0.10 -13.58
N ASN A 16 -14.48 -0.69 -14.72
CA ASN A 16 -14.73 0.07 -15.96
C ASN A 16 -15.95 1.00 -15.81
N SER A 17 -16.99 0.59 -15.07
CA SER A 17 -18.13 1.48 -14.80
C SER A 17 -17.77 2.66 -13.89
N ALA A 18 -16.67 2.57 -13.14
CA ALA A 18 -16.17 3.58 -12.21
C ALA A 18 -15.09 4.51 -12.81
N GLU A 19 -15.01 4.60 -14.15
CA GLU A 19 -13.96 5.26 -14.95
C GLU A 19 -13.49 6.65 -14.44
N THR A 20 -14.37 7.46 -13.83
CA THR A 20 -13.98 8.77 -13.29
C THR A 20 -13.10 8.71 -12.04
N SER A 21 -13.09 7.59 -11.32
CA SER A 21 -12.39 7.43 -10.04
C SER A 21 -11.08 6.63 -10.16
N VAL A 22 -10.90 5.87 -11.24
CA VAL A 22 -9.73 5.01 -11.46
C VAL A 22 -8.91 5.54 -12.63
N SER A 23 -7.80 6.22 -12.33
CA SER A 23 -6.93 6.81 -13.36
C SER A 23 -6.29 5.82 -14.33
N HIS A 24 -6.03 4.59 -13.88
CA HIS A 24 -5.39 3.53 -14.67
C HIS A 24 -5.83 2.17 -14.11
N LEU A 25 -6.21 1.25 -15.01
CA LEU A 25 -6.56 -0.13 -14.72
C LEU A 25 -5.67 -1.05 -15.57
N VAL A 26 -5.06 -2.05 -14.92
CA VAL A 26 -4.40 -3.17 -15.58
C VAL A 26 -5.03 -4.43 -15.04
N SER A 27 -5.60 -5.27 -15.91
CA SER A 27 -6.16 -6.58 -15.56
C SER A 27 -5.44 -7.66 -16.34
N GLU A 28 -4.61 -8.45 -15.67
CA GLU A 28 -3.87 -9.57 -16.24
C GLU A 28 -3.51 -10.58 -15.14
N SER A 29 -3.22 -11.82 -15.51
CA SER A 29 -2.83 -12.83 -14.51
C SER A 29 -1.52 -12.45 -13.81
N ASP A 30 -1.50 -12.65 -12.49
CA ASP A 30 -0.33 -12.42 -11.64
C ASP A 30 0.22 -13.73 -11.07
N ASP A 31 1.55 -13.80 -10.90
CA ASP A 31 2.21 -14.90 -10.16
C ASP A 31 2.12 -14.75 -8.62
N GLY A 32 1.12 -13.99 -8.15
CA GLY A 32 0.85 -13.66 -6.75
C GLY A 32 0.94 -12.17 -6.44
N ILE A 33 0.59 -11.81 -5.19
CA ILE A 33 0.40 -10.40 -4.76
C ILE A 33 1.62 -9.50 -5.00
N TYR A 34 2.83 -10.03 -4.87
CA TYR A 34 4.05 -9.25 -5.09
C TYR A 34 4.31 -8.92 -6.56
N ASP A 35 3.82 -9.75 -7.49
CA ASP A 35 3.89 -9.43 -8.92
C ASP A 35 2.95 -8.25 -9.24
N ALA A 36 1.71 -8.32 -8.74
CA ALA A 36 0.72 -7.23 -8.83
C ALA A 36 1.29 -5.91 -8.25
N MET A 37 1.83 -5.95 -7.03
CA MET A 37 2.46 -4.79 -6.39
C MET A 37 3.61 -4.24 -7.23
N ASN A 38 4.46 -5.12 -7.77
CA ASN A 38 5.58 -4.69 -8.61
C ASN A 38 5.12 -4.10 -9.95
N LYS A 39 4.03 -4.57 -10.55
CA LYS A 39 3.40 -3.97 -11.73
C LYS A 39 2.93 -2.55 -11.40
N GLY A 40 2.21 -2.39 -10.29
CA GLY A 40 1.79 -1.09 -9.79
C GLY A 40 2.97 -0.14 -9.55
N LEU A 41 4.02 -0.60 -8.86
CA LEU A 41 5.21 0.22 -8.60
C LEU A 41 5.92 0.70 -9.88
N ARG A 42 5.89 -0.08 -10.97
CA ARG A 42 6.47 0.32 -12.26
C ARG A 42 5.67 1.42 -12.94
N LEU A 43 4.34 1.38 -12.80
CA LEU A 43 3.42 2.29 -13.46
C LEU A 43 3.14 3.55 -12.64
N ALA A 44 3.41 3.54 -11.33
CA ALA A 44 3.16 4.67 -10.45
C ALA A 44 3.90 5.94 -10.91
N THR A 45 3.17 7.01 -11.17
CA THR A 45 3.70 8.29 -11.63
C THR A 45 3.86 9.33 -10.53
N GLY A 46 3.12 9.20 -9.42
CA GLY A 46 3.13 10.16 -8.30
C GLY A 46 4.43 10.21 -7.50
N ASP A 47 4.63 11.31 -6.78
CA ASP A 47 5.80 11.55 -5.92
C ASP A 47 5.79 10.72 -4.64
N VAL A 48 4.59 10.31 -4.20
CA VAL A 48 4.34 9.46 -3.04
C VAL A 48 3.62 8.21 -3.51
N VAL A 49 4.06 7.06 -3.01
CA VAL A 49 3.51 5.75 -3.34
C VAL A 49 3.08 5.05 -2.06
N GLY A 50 1.83 4.58 -2.04
CA GLY A 50 1.30 3.67 -1.04
C GLY A 50 0.57 2.51 -1.74
N LEU A 51 0.33 1.44 -1.00
CA LEU A 51 -0.40 0.26 -1.47
C LEU A 51 -1.65 0.10 -0.61
N LEU A 52 -2.81 0.05 -1.25
CA LEU A 52 -4.08 -0.23 -0.61
C LEU A 52 -4.63 -1.52 -1.22
N ASN A 53 -4.94 -2.51 -0.38
CA ASN A 53 -5.51 -3.77 -0.87
C ASN A 53 -6.99 -3.56 -1.26
N ALA A 54 -7.54 -4.48 -2.06
CA ALA A 54 -8.91 -4.36 -2.58
C ALA A 54 -10.00 -4.49 -1.50
N ASP A 55 -9.66 -5.08 -0.35
CA ASP A 55 -10.54 -5.26 0.81
C ASP A 55 -10.29 -4.24 1.94
N ASP A 56 -9.35 -3.29 1.74
CA ASP A 56 -9.05 -2.22 2.68
C ASP A 56 -9.68 -0.88 2.22
N VAL A 57 -9.99 -0.01 3.19
CA VAL A 57 -10.49 1.34 2.94
C VAL A 57 -9.74 2.38 3.79
N PHE A 58 -9.78 3.63 3.34
CA PHE A 58 -9.30 4.74 4.17
C PHE A 58 -10.23 4.98 5.36
N ALA A 59 -9.63 5.24 6.53
CA ALA A 59 -10.40 5.55 7.74
C ALA A 59 -11.27 6.80 7.61
N HIS A 60 -10.87 7.76 6.77
CA HIS A 60 -11.65 8.97 6.44
C HIS A 60 -11.10 9.67 5.18
N ASP A 61 -11.85 10.64 4.66
CA ASP A 61 -11.52 11.45 3.48
C ASP A 61 -10.20 12.25 3.60
N ARG A 62 -9.79 12.62 4.82
CA ARG A 62 -8.55 13.39 5.06
C ARG A 62 -7.25 12.58 5.13
N VAL A 63 -7.28 11.24 4.96
CA VAL A 63 -6.07 10.41 5.13
C VAL A 63 -4.96 10.85 4.18
N LEU A 64 -5.26 11.08 2.90
CA LEU A 64 -4.25 11.48 1.93
C LEU A 64 -3.68 12.88 2.20
N THR A 65 -4.50 13.79 2.73
CA THR A 65 -4.03 15.11 3.19
C THR A 65 -3.05 14.98 4.36
N GLN A 66 -3.32 14.07 5.30
CA GLN A 66 -2.41 13.81 6.42
C GLN A 66 -1.09 13.19 5.94
N VAL A 67 -1.14 12.24 4.99
CA VAL A 67 0.04 11.67 4.35
C VAL A 67 0.88 12.77 3.68
N GLN A 68 0.25 13.66 2.92
CA GLN A 68 0.93 14.78 2.28
C GLN A 68 1.64 15.66 3.31
N LEU A 69 0.96 16.03 4.41
CA LEU A 69 1.52 16.87 5.48
C LEU A 69 2.69 16.18 6.19
N ALA A 70 2.56 14.89 6.50
CA ALA A 70 3.60 14.11 7.16
C ALA A 70 4.88 13.99 6.31
N LEU A 71 4.75 14.03 4.99
CA LEU A 71 5.86 13.91 4.03
C LEU A 71 6.42 15.27 3.55
N GLN A 72 5.85 16.40 3.99
CA GLN A 72 6.35 17.75 3.69
C GLN A 72 7.82 17.95 4.08
N PRO A 73 8.29 17.53 5.28
CA PRO A 73 9.68 17.72 5.65
C PRO A 73 10.64 16.98 4.69
N GLU A 74 11.72 17.64 4.28
CA GLU A 74 12.68 17.08 3.33
C GLU A 74 13.43 15.86 3.89
N ASN A 75 13.61 15.81 5.20
CA ASN A 75 14.31 14.74 5.92
C ASN A 75 13.44 13.50 6.22
N VAL A 76 12.23 13.42 5.64
CA VAL A 76 11.32 12.29 5.80
C VAL A 76 11.18 11.56 4.47
N ASP A 77 11.57 10.28 4.44
CA ASP A 77 11.46 9.41 3.26
C ASP A 77 10.09 8.72 3.16
N GLY A 78 9.36 8.63 4.27
CA GLY A 78 8.11 7.87 4.36
C GLY A 78 7.38 8.07 5.68
N CYS A 79 6.10 7.70 5.71
CA CYS A 79 5.25 7.70 6.88
C CYS A 79 4.40 6.43 6.94
N TYR A 80 3.88 6.12 8.12
CA TYR A 80 2.90 5.06 8.33
C TYR A 80 1.94 5.47 9.45
N ALA A 81 0.82 4.77 9.55
CA ALA A 81 -0.21 5.05 10.55
C ALA A 81 -0.66 3.76 11.25
N ASP A 82 -1.48 3.92 12.28
CA ASP A 82 -2.15 2.82 12.96
C ASP A 82 -3.09 2.07 12.01
N LEU A 83 -3.38 0.81 12.32
CA LEU A 83 -4.28 -0.03 11.54
C LEU A 83 -5.50 -0.39 12.37
N VAL A 84 -6.69 -0.19 11.80
CA VAL A 84 -7.97 -0.56 12.43
C VAL A 84 -8.54 -1.75 11.67
N TYR A 85 -8.77 -2.84 12.39
CA TYR A 85 -9.49 -4.00 11.87
C TYR A 85 -10.97 -3.78 12.15
N VAL A 86 -11.77 -3.82 11.09
CA VAL A 86 -13.22 -3.69 11.13
C VAL A 86 -13.88 -4.99 10.67
N ASP A 87 -15.11 -5.24 11.11
CA ASP A 87 -15.90 -6.36 10.60
C ASP A 87 -16.25 -6.14 9.14
N ARG A 88 -16.06 -7.17 8.31
CA ARG A 88 -16.28 -7.10 6.87
C ARG A 88 -17.76 -6.89 6.49
N LYS A 89 -18.71 -7.30 7.34
CA LYS A 89 -20.15 -7.23 7.04
C LYS A 89 -20.75 -5.89 7.45
N SER A 90 -20.39 -5.38 8.64
CA SER A 90 -20.90 -4.09 9.10
C SER A 90 -20.05 -2.91 8.65
N GLY A 91 -18.76 -3.12 8.37
CA GLY A 91 -17.81 -2.08 7.94
C GLY A 91 -17.38 -1.13 9.06
N ASP A 92 -18.21 -0.99 10.11
CA ASP A 92 -18.04 0.00 11.17
C ASP A 92 -17.71 -0.62 12.54
N ASP A 93 -17.95 -1.92 12.73
CA ASP A 93 -17.66 -2.55 14.02
C ASP A 93 -16.15 -2.77 14.18
N LEU A 94 -15.55 -2.04 15.11
CA LEU A 94 -14.14 -2.15 15.44
C LEU A 94 -13.85 -3.50 16.11
N LEU A 95 -13.11 -4.36 15.42
CA LEU A 95 -12.66 -5.65 15.93
C LEU A 95 -11.34 -5.53 16.70
N ARG A 96 -10.41 -4.71 16.17
CA ARG A 96 -9.09 -4.53 16.77
C ARG A 96 -8.45 -3.22 16.34
N TYR A 97 -7.76 -2.58 17.27
CA TYR A 97 -6.90 -1.44 16.98
C TYR A 97 -5.43 -1.85 17.12
N TRP A 98 -4.65 -1.73 16.05
CA TRP A 98 -3.20 -1.93 16.10
C TRP A 98 -2.50 -0.57 16.09
N ARG A 99 -2.01 -0.19 17.28
CA ARG A 99 -1.20 1.02 17.45
C ARG A 99 0.23 0.76 17.01
N SER A 100 0.67 1.56 16.05
CA SER A 100 2.04 1.60 15.59
C SER A 100 2.91 2.36 16.61
N ASN A 101 4.15 1.94 16.76
CA ASN A 101 5.14 2.66 17.58
C ASN A 101 5.93 3.61 16.68
N GLU A 102 6.59 4.60 17.30
CA GLU A 102 7.57 5.43 16.60
C GLU A 102 8.71 4.57 16.02
N TYR A 103 9.20 4.98 14.85
CA TYR A 103 10.27 4.28 14.17
C TYR A 103 11.61 4.61 14.83
N ASP A 104 12.25 3.61 15.39
CA ASP A 104 13.66 3.71 15.78
C ASP A 104 14.58 3.33 14.61
N LYS A 105 15.66 4.09 14.41
CA LYS A 105 16.53 3.94 13.25
C LYS A 105 17.20 2.57 13.25
N GLY A 106 16.94 1.79 12.21
CA GLY A 106 17.51 0.44 12.06
C GLY A 106 16.68 -0.67 12.70
N SER A 107 15.58 -0.37 13.41
CA SER A 107 14.63 -1.36 13.93
C SER A 107 14.11 -2.30 12.84
N ALA A 108 13.93 -1.80 11.62
CA ALA A 108 13.55 -2.59 10.45
C ALA A 108 14.55 -3.71 10.12
N ARG A 109 15.85 -3.50 10.37
CA ARG A 109 16.88 -4.54 10.19
C ARG A 109 16.75 -5.66 11.22
N TYR A 110 16.13 -5.38 12.35
CA TYR A 110 15.85 -6.33 13.43
C TYR A 110 14.45 -6.93 13.36
N GLY A 111 13.74 -6.75 12.24
CA GLY A 111 12.44 -7.38 11.99
C GLY A 111 11.23 -6.57 12.46
N TRP A 112 11.42 -5.34 12.95
CA TRP A 112 10.29 -4.45 13.18
C TRP A 112 9.71 -4.00 11.83
N MET A 113 8.41 -4.20 11.63
CA MET A 113 7.74 -3.85 10.37
C MET A 113 6.53 -2.96 10.69
N PRO A 114 6.43 -1.76 10.09
CA PRO A 114 5.23 -0.95 10.21
C PRO A 114 4.05 -1.66 9.52
N PRO A 115 2.81 -1.25 9.84
CA PRO A 115 1.62 -1.82 9.20
C PRO A 115 1.67 -1.65 7.68
N HIS A 116 1.84 -2.76 6.96
CA HIS A 116 2.09 -2.71 5.51
C HIS A 116 1.06 -1.90 4.70
N PRO A 117 -0.28 -1.99 4.97
CA PRO A 117 -1.28 -1.21 4.23
C PRO A 117 -1.26 0.31 4.51
N THR A 118 -0.59 0.74 5.59
CA THR A 118 -0.60 2.14 6.01
C THR A 118 0.68 2.88 5.64
N ILE A 119 1.65 2.20 5.01
CA ILE A 119 2.94 2.78 4.64
C ILE A 119 2.82 3.57 3.34
N TYR A 120 3.34 4.81 3.37
CA TYR A 120 3.51 5.68 2.22
C TYR A 120 4.96 6.14 2.14
N LEU A 121 5.57 5.99 0.97
CA LEU A 121 6.98 6.31 0.74
C LEU A 121 7.13 7.31 -0.40
N LYS A 122 8.13 8.19 -0.32
CA LYS A 122 8.55 9.01 -1.46
C LYS A 122 9.11 8.10 -2.55
N LYS A 123 8.72 8.36 -3.80
CA LYS A 123 9.15 7.58 -4.97
C LYS A 123 10.67 7.62 -5.15
N SER A 124 11.31 8.74 -4.81
CA SER A 124 12.78 8.90 -4.82
C SER A 124 13.51 7.98 -3.82
N SER A 125 12.81 7.52 -2.78
CA SER A 125 13.35 6.60 -1.76
C SER A 125 13.15 5.14 -2.17
N LEU A 126 12.04 4.82 -2.85
CA LEU A 126 11.79 3.48 -3.42
C LEU A 126 12.86 3.04 -4.42
N GLY A 127 13.38 3.96 -5.23
CA GLY A 127 14.47 3.67 -6.19
C GLY A 127 15.74 3.12 -5.53
N ARG A 128 15.94 3.38 -4.23
CA ARG A 128 17.10 2.92 -3.44
C ARG A 128 16.86 1.56 -2.77
N ILE A 129 15.60 1.23 -2.45
CA ILE A 129 15.20 0.06 -1.67
C ILE A 129 14.97 -1.17 -2.56
N GLY A 130 14.60 -0.96 -3.83
CA GLY A 130 14.29 -2.03 -4.78
C GLY A 130 12.81 -2.44 -4.77
N ARG A 131 12.53 -3.63 -5.31
CA ARG A 131 11.17 -4.15 -5.54
C ARG A 131 10.85 -5.35 -4.66
N TYR A 132 9.58 -5.73 -4.56
CA TYR A 132 9.17 -6.94 -3.86
C TYR A 132 9.79 -8.17 -4.52
N ARG A 133 10.23 -9.13 -3.70
CA ARG A 133 10.74 -10.42 -4.17
C ARG A 133 9.56 -11.36 -4.41
N THR A 134 9.36 -11.80 -5.65
CA THR A 134 8.24 -12.67 -6.05
C THR A 134 8.42 -14.13 -5.64
N THR A 135 9.65 -14.60 -5.35
CA THR A 135 9.92 -16.00 -4.98
C THR A 135 9.63 -16.34 -3.51
N SER A 136 9.16 -15.38 -2.71
CA SER A 136 8.99 -15.54 -1.26
C SER A 136 7.51 -15.72 -0.91
N ARG A 137 7.15 -16.84 -0.27
CA ARG A 137 5.78 -17.10 0.24
C ARG A 137 5.41 -16.28 1.50
N PHE A 138 6.39 -15.63 2.11
CA PHE A 138 6.22 -14.61 3.15
C PHE A 138 7.25 -13.50 2.87
N GLY A 139 6.79 -12.29 2.60
CA GLY A 139 7.62 -11.18 2.13
C GLY A 139 8.59 -10.67 3.19
N VAL A 140 9.87 -11.01 3.04
CA VAL A 140 10.95 -10.24 3.66
C VAL A 140 11.38 -9.19 2.65
N LEU A 141 10.93 -7.95 2.84
CA LEU A 141 11.51 -6.80 2.14
C LEU A 141 12.88 -6.53 2.79
N ARG A 142 13.97 -6.98 2.17
CA ARG A 142 15.32 -6.56 2.58
C ARG A 142 15.55 -5.13 2.10
N ALA A 143 15.02 -4.15 2.83
CA ALA A 143 15.46 -2.78 2.70
C ALA A 143 16.88 -2.68 3.31
N THR A 144 17.89 -2.51 2.46
CA THR A 144 19.23 -2.18 2.92
C THR A 144 19.23 -0.67 3.14
N PHE A 145 19.03 -0.25 4.39
CA PHE A 145 19.28 1.13 4.84
C PHE A 145 20.77 1.40 4.92
#